data_AF-A0AAX4FV02-F1
#
_entry.id   AF-A0AAX4FV02-F1
#
_cell.length_a   1.000
_cell.length_b   1.000
_cell.length_c   1.000
_cell.angle_alpha   90.00
_cell.angle_beta   90.00
_cell.angle_gamma   90.00
#
_symmetry.space_group_name_H-M   'P 1'
#
loop_
_entity.id
_entity.type
_entity.pdbx_description
1 polymer ?
#
loop_
_entity_poly.entity_id
_entity_poly.type
_entity_poly.pdbx_seq_one_letter_code
_entity_poly.pdbx_strand_id
1 'polypeptide(L)'
;MKPEVLLSGSSFKEAREFIRKNVKEYYEVEPGYRILDVHIIGVPPLYVGIEGENIVFPYTKPCHGTFVVKIPGSDEIARLRERKRK
;
A
#
# COMPACT_ATOMS: atom_id res chain seq x y z
N MET A 1 14.84 6.21 7.80
CA MET A 1 13.64 5.54 8.35
C MET A 1 13.64 4.10 7.85
N LYS A 2 13.41 3.10 8.71
CA LYS A 2 13.45 1.69 8.31
C LYS A 2 12.05 1.27 7.83
N PRO A 3 11.88 0.85 6.57
CA PRO A 3 10.62 0.25 6.14
C PRO A 3 10.43 -1.11 6.81
N GLU A 4 9.24 -1.31 7.38
CA GLU A 4 8.85 -2.59 7.94
C GLU A 4 8.16 -3.43 6.85
N VAL A 5 8.66 -4.64 6.62
CA VAL A 5 8.07 -5.56 5.64
C VAL A 5 7.11 -6.48 6.39
N LEU A 6 5.81 -6.33 6.14
CA LEU A 6 4.76 -7.15 6.76
C LEU A 6 4.57 -8.48 6.01
N LEU A 7 4.79 -8.47 4.70
CA LEU A 7 4.64 -9.64 3.85
C LEU A 7 5.67 -9.59 2.73
N SER A 8 6.31 -10.71 2.42
CA SER A 8 7.37 -10.80 1.41
C SER A 8 7.19 -12.01 0.50
N GLY A 9 7.46 -11.85 -0.80
CA GLY A 9 7.42 -12.95 -1.77
C GLY A 9 6.01 -13.45 -2.06
N SER A 10 5.02 -12.56 -1.99
CA SER A 10 3.61 -12.91 -2.18
C SER A 10 3.08 -12.49 -3.54
N SER A 11 1.92 -13.04 -3.89
CA SER A 11 1.17 -12.67 -5.09
C SER A 11 0.39 -11.35 -4.88
N PHE A 12 0.02 -10.66 -5.96
CA PHE A 12 -0.84 -9.46 -5.88
C PHE A 12 -2.14 -9.73 -5.10
N LYS A 13 -2.73 -10.91 -5.29
CA LYS A 13 -3.95 -11.36 -4.60
C LYS A 13 -3.76 -11.50 -3.09
N GLU A 14 -2.60 -11.97 -2.65
CA GLU A 14 -2.30 -12.14 -1.23
C GLU A 14 -2.02 -10.80 -0.56
N ALA A 15 -1.27 -9.93 -1.22
CA ALA A 15 -0.99 -8.59 -0.73
C ALA A 15 -2.29 -7.78 -0.53
N ARG A 16 -3.24 -7.84 -1.47
CA ARG A 16 -4.55 -7.18 -1.30
C ARG A 16 -5.37 -7.77 -0.15
N GLU A 17 -5.38 -9.09 -0.01
CA GLU A 17 -6.13 -9.78 1.05
C GLU A 17 -5.54 -9.46 2.42
N PHE A 18 -4.22 -9.36 2.51
CA PHE A 18 -3.52 -8.95 3.71
C PHE A 18 -3.96 -7.55 4.15
N ILE A 19 -3.93 -6.57 3.24
CA ILE A 19 -4.33 -5.19 3.57
C ILE A 19 -5.80 -5.15 3.98
N ARG A 20 -6.69 -5.82 3.25
CA ARG A 20 -8.12 -5.87 3.55
C ARG A 20 -8.46 -6.50 4.90
N LYS A 21 -7.68 -7.49 5.36
CA LYS A 21 -7.91 -8.20 6.63
C LYS A 21 -7.24 -7.54 7.83
N ASN A 22 -6.04 -7.01 7.64
CA ASN A 22 -5.22 -6.48 8.74
C ASN A 22 -5.42 -4.97 8.94
N VAL A 23 -5.75 -4.22 7.88
CA VAL A 23 -5.87 -2.77 7.95
C VAL A 23 -7.33 -2.36 7.93
N LYS A 24 -7.75 -1.62 8.97
CA LYS A 24 -9.13 -1.14 9.10
C LYS A 24 -9.49 -0.03 8.12
N GLU A 25 -8.54 0.88 7.89
CA GLU A 25 -8.70 2.01 6.98
C GLU A 25 -7.87 1.76 5.72
N TYR A 26 -8.51 1.49 4.59
CA TYR A 26 -7.84 1.28 3.32
C TYR A 26 -8.58 1.98 2.19
N TYR A 27 -7.81 2.32 1.14
CA TYR A 27 -8.27 3.06 -0.02
C TYR A 27 -7.90 2.29 -1.28
N GLU A 28 -8.84 2.23 -2.22
CA GLU A 28 -8.55 1.71 -3.55
C GLU A 28 -7.76 2.75 -4.34
N VAL A 29 -6.73 2.29 -5.04
CA VAL A 29 -5.89 3.13 -5.90
C VAL A 29 -5.76 2.49 -7.27
N GLU A 30 -5.53 3.34 -8.26
CA GLU A 30 -5.30 2.93 -9.64
C GLU A 30 -3.89 2.37 -9.83
N PRO A 31 -3.68 1.42 -10.75
CA PRO A 31 -2.34 0.97 -11.11
C PRO A 31 -1.51 2.15 -11.64
N GLY A 32 -0.27 2.26 -11.18
CA GLY A 32 0.59 3.42 -11.45
C GLY A 32 0.42 4.58 -10.48
N TYR A 33 -0.43 4.46 -9.46
CA TYR A 33 -0.53 5.49 -8.41
C TYR A 33 0.82 5.67 -7.70
N ARG A 34 1.25 6.93 -7.57
CA ARG A 34 2.51 7.28 -6.92
C ARG A 34 2.30 7.51 -5.43
N ILE A 35 3.00 6.76 -4.60
CA ILE A 35 3.00 6.88 -3.14
C ILE A 35 4.44 6.99 -2.64
N LEU A 36 4.79 8.02 -1.86
CA LEU A 36 6.13 8.16 -1.27
C LEU A 36 7.27 7.97 -2.30
N ASP A 37 7.05 8.49 -3.51
CA ASP A 37 7.92 8.41 -4.70
C ASP A 37 7.99 7.05 -5.43
N VAL A 38 7.31 6.01 -4.93
CA VAL A 38 7.21 4.72 -5.64
C VAL A 38 5.89 4.59 -6.39
N HIS A 39 5.92 3.96 -7.55
CA HIS A 39 4.70 3.63 -8.30
C HIS A 39 4.17 2.29 -7.83
N ILE A 40 2.89 2.25 -7.48
CA ILE A 40 2.22 1.00 -7.14
C ILE A 40 1.96 0.25 -8.45
N ILE A 41 2.68 -0.86 -8.61
CA ILE A 41 2.57 -1.76 -9.75
C ILE A 41 1.75 -2.97 -9.30
N GLY A 42 0.73 -3.33 -10.06
CA GLY A 42 0.00 -4.57 -9.85
C GLY A 42 -1.33 -4.63 -10.57
N VAL A 43 -2.09 -5.68 -10.27
CA VAL A 43 -3.40 -5.93 -10.89
C VAL A 43 -4.50 -5.32 -10.03
N PRO A 44 -5.34 -4.43 -10.58
CA PRO A 44 -6.46 -3.86 -9.84
C PRO A 44 -7.48 -4.93 -9.40
N PRO A 45 -8.19 -4.72 -8.27
CA PRO A 45 -8.11 -3.56 -7.38
C PRO A 45 -6.87 -3.59 -6.47
N LEU A 46 -6.20 -2.44 -6.35
CA LEU A 46 -5.04 -2.23 -5.47
C LEU A 46 -5.48 -1.45 -4.25
N TYR A 47 -5.05 -1.89 -3.06
CA TYR A 47 -5.42 -1.22 -1.81
C TYR A 47 -4.20 -0.62 -1.14
N VAL A 48 -4.37 0.58 -0.60
CA VAL A 48 -3.42 1.26 0.28
C VAL A 48 -4.08 1.43 1.63
N GLY A 49 -3.52 0.80 2.65
CA GLY A 49 -3.93 0.87 4.03
C GLY A 49 -3.30 2.05 4.77
N ILE A 50 -4.01 2.55 5.78
CA ILE A 50 -3.54 3.52 6.76
C ILE A 50 -3.70 2.90 8.15
N GLU A 51 -2.60 2.86 8.90
CA GLU A 51 -2.55 2.33 10.26
C GLU A 51 -1.89 3.37 11.20
N GLY A 52 -2.73 4.18 11.83
CA GLY A 52 -2.28 5.32 12.64
C GLY A 52 -1.61 6.37 11.76
N GLU A 53 -0.32 6.59 11.97
CA GLU A 53 0.54 7.51 11.20
C GLU A 53 1.39 6.78 10.13
N ASN A 54 1.12 5.48 9.93
CA ASN A 54 1.80 4.66 8.94
C ASN A 54 0.89 4.34 7.78
N ILE A 55 1.51 4.18 6.61
CA ILE A 55 0.87 3.69 5.40
C ILE A 55 1.35 2.28 5.14
N VAL A 56 0.42 1.43 4.76
CA VAL A 56 0.63 0.05 4.37
C VAL A 56 0.26 -0.11 2.90
N PHE A 57 1.20 -0.49 2.04
CA PHE A 57 0.91 -0.63 0.61
C PHE A 57 1.67 -1.79 -0.02
N PRO A 58 1.15 -2.34 -1.14
CA PRO A 58 1.85 -3.36 -1.89
C PRO A 58 2.97 -2.72 -2.73
N TYR A 59 4.18 -3.22 -2.58
CA TYR A 59 5.35 -2.85 -3.37
C TYR A 59 5.86 -4.06 -4.15
N THR A 60 5.80 -4.00 -5.47
CA THR A 60 6.21 -5.11 -6.34
C THR A 60 7.58 -4.84 -6.93
N LYS A 61 8.52 -5.76 -6.66
CA LYS A 61 9.86 -5.73 -7.25
C LYS A 61 9.95 -6.80 -8.35
N PRO A 62 10.36 -6.45 -9.59
CA PRO A 62 10.32 -7.37 -10.73
C PRO A 62 11.12 -8.67 -10.51
N CYS A 63 12.18 -8.64 -9.71
CA CYS A 63 13.01 -9.81 -9.44
C CYS A 63 12.58 -10.62 -8.21
N HIS A 64 11.72 -10.11 -7.33
CA HIS A 64 11.46 -10.71 -6.01
C HIS A 64 9.96 -10.85 -5.65
N GLY A 65 9.04 -10.42 -6.52
CA GLY A 65 7.60 -10.54 -6.29
C GLY A 65 7.00 -9.33 -5.55
N THR A 66 5.82 -9.53 -4.96
CA THR A 66 5.08 -8.46 -4.26
C THR A 66 5.31 -8.52 -2.76
N PHE A 67 5.56 -7.36 -2.18
CA PHE A 67 5.78 -7.14 -0.76
C PHE A 67 4.66 -6.27 -0.21
N VAL A 68 4.30 -6.42 1.05
CA VAL A 68 3.49 -5.43 1.77
C VAL A 68 4.43 -4.71 2.72
N VAL A 69 4.56 -3.41 2.52
CA VAL A 69 5.46 -2.57 3.30
C VAL A 69 4.66 -1.59 4.14
N LYS A 70 5.15 -1.33 5.34
CA LYS A 70 4.63 -0.34 6.28
C LYS A 70 5.70 0.71 6.53
N ILE A 71 5.34 1.97 6.30
CA ILE A 71 6.21 3.12 6.52
C ILE A 71 5.44 4.31 7.09
N PRO A 72 6.10 5.18 7.88
CA PRO A 72 5.50 6.45 8.30
C PRO A 72 5.18 7.29 7.06
N GLY A 73 3.96 7.81 6.99
CA GLY A 73 3.45 8.45 5.77
C GLY A 73 2.62 9.69 6.03
N SER A 74 2.99 10.51 7.00
CA SER A 74 2.19 11.64 7.48
C SER A 74 1.59 12.54 6.38
N ASP A 75 2.37 12.96 5.36
CA ASP A 75 1.86 13.80 4.26
C ASP A 75 0.96 13.02 3.28
N GLU A 76 1.37 11.81 2.91
CA GLU A 76 0.61 10.96 1.98
C GLU A 76 -0.72 10.49 2.59
N ILE A 77 -0.80 10.30 3.92
CA ILE A 77 -2.04 9.97 4.65
C ILE A 77 -3.07 11.07 4.46
N ALA A 78 -2.65 12.34 4.57
CA ALA A 78 -3.54 13.48 4.36
C ALA A 78 -4.10 13.49 2.93
N ARG A 79 -3.23 13.27 1.93
CA ARG A 79 -3.62 13.18 0.51
C ARG A 79 -4.59 12.03 0.23
N LEU A 80 -4.33 10.84 0.78
CA LEU A 80 -5.21 9.68 0.63
C LEU A 80 -6.59 9.92 1.26
N ARG A 81 -6.63 10.55 2.45
CA ARG A 81 -7.88 10.90 3.13
C ARG A 81 -8.67 11.99 2.41
N GLU A 82 -8.01 12.98 1.81
CA GLU A 82 -8.68 13.98 0.95
C GLU A 82 -9.31 13.34 -0.28
N ARG A 83 -8.67 12.31 -0.86
CA ARG A 83 -9.19 11.60 -2.03
C ARG A 83 -10.53 10.90 -1.76
N LYS A 84 -10.80 10.47 -0.53
CA LYS A 84 -12.09 9.89 -0.10
C LYS A 84 -13.26 10.88 -0.18
N ARG A 85 -12.96 12.18 -0.18
CA ARG A 85 -13.97 13.25 -0.06
C ARG A 85 -14.53 13.72 -1.40
N LYS A 86 -14.07 13.14 -2.51
CA LYS A 86 -14.46 13.44 -3.89
C LYS A 86 -15.20 12.26 -4.50
#